data_AF-A0A7X5ING4-F1
#
_entry.id   AF-A0A7X5ING4-F1
#
_cell.length_a   1.000
_cell.length_b   1.000
_cell.length_c   1.000
_cell.angle_alpha   90.00
_cell.angle_beta   90.00
_cell.angle_gamma   90.00
#
_symmetry.space_group_name_H-M   'P 1'
#
loop_
_entity.id
_entity.type
_entity.pdbx_description
1 polymer ?
#
loop_
_entity_poly.entity_id
_entity_poly.type
_entity_poly.pdbx_seq_one_letter_code
_entity_poly.pdbx_strand_id
1 'polypeptide(L)' 'MRKTLGIKYYWGDSISKKKIQSDTVFLPVNEKDEIDYDYMDKYIKAIEKKVITDIVKYKDSIIQQTKDVIND' A
#
# COMPACT_ATOMS: atom_id res chain seq x y z
N MET A 1 -12.15 -3.67 12.63
CA MET A 1 -11.54 -3.18 11.37
C MET A 1 -11.44 -4.34 10.39
N ARG A 2 -12.10 -4.25 9.22
CA ARG A 2 -11.95 -5.27 8.16
C ARG A 2 -10.52 -5.20 7.61
N LYS A 3 -9.75 -6.28 7.73
CA LYS A 3 -8.37 -6.41 7.21
C LYS A 3 -8.32 -6.68 5.70
N THR A 4 -9.41 -6.44 4.98
CA THR A 4 -9.52 -6.73 3.55
C THR A 4 -9.84 -5.43 2.82
N LEU A 5 -8.90 -4.97 1.98
CA LEU A 5 -9.20 -4.07 0.89
C LEU A 5 -10.34 -4.72 0.10
N GLY A 6 -11.45 -4.00 -0.14
CA GLY A 6 -12.54 -4.52 -0.94
C GLY A 6 -11.97 -4.95 -2.29
N ILE A 7 -11.81 -6.26 -2.50
CA ILE A 7 -11.15 -6.75 -3.70
C ILE A 7 -12.14 -6.49 -4.82
N LYS A 8 -11.83 -5.50 -5.67
CA LYS A 8 -12.69 -5.10 -6.80
C LYS A 8 -12.97 -6.26 -7.75
N TYR A 9 -12.08 -7.25 -7.74
CA TYR A 9 -12.16 -8.51 -8.48
C TYR A 9 -11.70 -9.66 -7.59
N TYR A 10 -12.23 -10.87 -7.76
CA TYR A 10 -11.77 -12.05 -7.03
C TYR A 10 -11.75 -13.26 -7.97
N TRP A 11 -11.29 -14.42 -7.51
CA TRP A 11 -11.06 -15.58 -8.38
C TRP A 11 -12.29 -16.02 -9.21
N GLY A 12 -13.50 -15.91 -8.64
CA GLY A 12 -14.75 -16.21 -9.33
C GLY A 12 -15.32 -15.03 -10.14
N ASP A 13 -14.74 -13.85 -10.01
CA ASP A 13 -15.11 -12.65 -10.76
C ASP A 13 -13.85 -11.93 -11.26
N SER A 14 -13.13 -12.62 -12.15
CA SER A 14 -11.87 -12.12 -12.72
C SER A 14 -12.04 -10.85 -13.55
N ILE A 15 -10.96 -10.08 -13.61
CA ILE A 15 -10.90 -8.84 -14.38
C ILE A 15 -10.97 -9.11 -15.90
N SER A 16 -11.66 -8.25 -16.63
CA SER A 16 -11.75 -8.31 -18.09
C SER A 16 -11.63 -6.91 -18.70
N LYS A 17 -11.31 -6.83 -20.00
CA LYS A 17 -11.21 -5.54 -20.72
C LYS A 17 -12.47 -4.69 -20.56
N LYS A 18 -13.64 -5.31 -20.67
CA LYS A 18 -14.94 -4.64 -20.52
C LYS A 18 -15.12 -4.06 -19.11
N LYS A 19 -14.69 -4.79 -18.08
CA LYS A 19 -14.79 -4.35 -16.68
C LYS A 19 -13.85 -3.18 -16.38
N ILE A 20 -12.61 -3.25 -16.86
CA ILE A 20 -11.64 -2.16 -16.71
C ILE A 20 -12.15 -0.87 -17.36
N GLN A 21 -12.84 -0.96 -18.49
CA GLN A 21 -13.40 0.22 -19.16
C GLN A 21 -14.49 0.94 -18.34
N SER A 22 -15.21 0.21 -17.48
CA SER A 22 -16.19 0.81 -16.56
C SER A 22 -15.57 1.30 -15.25
N ASP A 23 -14.28 1.07 -15.04
CA ASP A 23 -13.62 1.44 -13.80
C ASP A 23 -13.25 2.91 -13.79
N THR A 24 -13.72 3.63 -12.77
CA THR A 24 -13.30 5.00 -12.48
C THR A 24 -12.29 5.01 -11.34
N VAL A 25 -11.26 5.84 -11.48
CA VAL A 25 -10.30 6.16 -10.43
C VAL A 25 -10.31 7.66 -10.20
N PHE A 26 -10.26 8.06 -8.93
CA PHE A 26 -10.16 9.47 -8.55
C PHE A 26 -8.70 9.82 -8.34
N LEU A 27 -8.26 10.91 -8.94
CA LEU A 27 -6.91 11.43 -8.82
C LEU A 27 -6.92 12.72 -8.01
N PRO A 28 -5.84 13.02 -7.28
CA PRO A 28 -5.70 14.31 -6.62
C PRO A 28 -5.58 15.41 -7.67
N VAL A 29 -6.20 16.55 -7.38
CA VAL A 29 -6.12 17.77 -8.18
C VAL A 29 -5.51 18.91 -7.36
N ASN A 30 -4.81 19.81 -8.04
CA ASN A 30 -4.22 21.00 -7.45
C ASN A 30 -5.24 22.16 -7.40
N GLU A 31 -4.81 23.32 -6.91
CA GLU A 31 -5.65 24.52 -6.81
C GLU A 31 -6.16 25.06 -8.16
N LYS A 32 -5.56 24.63 -9.27
CA LYS A 32 -5.95 24.97 -10.65
C LYS A 32 -6.87 23.92 -11.28
N ASP A 33 -7.34 22.95 -10.50
CA ASP A 33 -8.17 21.83 -10.96
C ASP A 33 -7.45 20.91 -11.98
N GLU A 34 -6.11 20.90 -11.94
CA GLU A 34 -5.28 20.01 -12.77
C GLU A 34 -4.76 18.84 -11.93
N ILE A 35 -4.41 17.72 -12.55
CA ILE A 35 -3.85 16.56 -11.84
C ILE A 35 -2.58 16.94 -11.08
N ASP A 36 -2.55 16.67 -9.77
CA ASP A 36 -1.42 17.01 -8.90
C ASP A 36 -0.37 15.88 -8.89
N TYR A 37 0.49 15.87 -9.92
CA TYR A 37 1.57 14.90 -10.05
C TYR A 37 2.63 15.01 -8.94
N ASP A 38 2.91 16.21 -8.45
CA ASP A 38 3.91 16.46 -7.41
C ASP A 38 3.46 15.85 -6.07
N TYR A 39 2.18 16.01 -5.73
CA TYR A 39 1.60 15.35 -4.57
C TYR A 39 1.65 13.83 -4.73
N MET A 40 1.26 13.30 -5.90
CA MET A 40 1.29 11.85 -6.16
C MET A 40 2.68 11.26 -5.96
N ASP A 41 3.74 11.88 -6.50
CA ASP A 41 5.13 11.42 -6.34
C ASP A 41 5.57 11.43 -4.87
N LYS A 42 5.34 12.53 -4.16
CA LYS A 42 5.68 12.64 -2.72
C LYS A 42 4.91 11.61 -1.89
N TYR A 43 3.64 11.40 -2.19
CA TYR A 43 2.79 10.45 -1.48
C TYR A 43 3.26 9.00 -1.66
N ILE A 44 3.60 8.61 -2.90
CA ILE A 44 4.15 7.28 -3.19
C ILE A 44 5.45 7.06 -2.41
N LYS A 45 6.37 8.02 -2.45
CA LYS A 45 7.65 7.96 -1.70
C LYS A 45 7.43 7.86 -0.19
N ALA A 46 6.42 8.53 0.34
CA ALA A 46 6.08 8.45 1.77
C ALA A 46 5.57 7.05 2.14
N ILE A 47 4.73 6.42 1.31
CA ILE A 47 4.27 5.04 1.50
C ILE A 47 5.46 4.07 1.47
N GLU A 48 6.34 4.20 0.47
CA GLU A 48 7.53 3.33 0.35
C GLU A 48 8.42 3.42 1.60
N LYS A 49 8.72 4.63 2.07
CA LYS A 49 9.51 4.86 3.30
C LYS A 49 8.85 4.24 4.53
N LYS A 50 7.52 4.34 4.63
CA LYS A 50 6.76 3.74 5.72
C LYS A 50 6.89 2.22 5.69
N VAL A 51 6.66 1.60 4.54
CA VAL A 51 6.75 0.14 4.37
C VAL A 51 8.15 -0.36 4.72
N ILE A 52 9.21 0.31 4.25
CA ILE A 52 10.60 -0.06 4.58
C ILE A 52 10.81 0.02 6.10
N THR A 53 10.37 1.10 6.73
CA THR A 53 10.49 1.29 8.18
C THR A 53 9.79 0.18 8.96
N ASP A 54 8.57 -0.18 8.54
CA ASP A 54 7.79 -1.23 9.19
C ASP A 54 8.46 -2.62 9.04
N ILE A 55 9.05 -2.91 7.87
CA ILE A 55 9.81 -4.14 7.63
C ILE A 55 11.07 -4.20 8.49
N VAL A 56 11.81 -3.10 8.61
CA VAL A 56 13.03 -3.04 9.43
C VAL A 56 12.68 -3.30 10.90
N LYS A 57 11.69 -2.59 11.45
CA LYS A 57 11.21 -2.80 12.83
C LYS A 57 10.78 -4.24 13.09
N TYR A 58 10.08 -4.86 12.13
CA TYR A 58 9.69 -6.25 12.24
C TYR A 58 10.92 -7.18 12.34
N LYS A 59 11.92 -6.99 11.47
CA LYS A 59 13.16 -7.78 11.50
C LYS A 59 13.92 -7.60 12.81
N ASP A 60 14.05 -6.37 13.29
CA ASP A 60 14.71 -6.08 14.57
C ASP A 60 14.02 -6.78 15.74
N SER A 61 12.68 -6.77 15.77
CA SER A 61 11.89 -7.47 16.78
C SER A 61 12.14 -8.99 16.77
N ILE A 62 12.20 -9.61 15.59
CA ILE A 62 12.51 -11.04 15.47
C ILE A 62 13.94 -11.33 15.94
N ILE A 63 14.91 -10.48 15.60
CA ILE A 63 16.31 -10.66 16.04
C ILE A 63 16.42 -10.59 17.57
N GLN A 64 15.71 -9.65 18.21
CA GLN A 64 15.72 -9.55 19.68
C GLN A 64 15.10 -10.78 20.33
N GLN A 65 13.92 -11.21 19.87
CA GLN A 65 13.28 -12.44 20.38
C GLN A 65 14.20 -13.67 20.26
N THR A 66 14.92 -13.81 19.14
CA THR A 66 15.87 -14.92 18.97
C THR A 66 17.06 -14.81 19.93
N LYS A 67 17.55 -13.60 20.21
CA LYS A 67 18.63 -13.40 21.19
C LYS A 67 18.18 -13.73 22.60
N ASP A 68 16.97 -13.34 22.97
CA ASP A 68 16.40 -13.62 24.29
C ASP A 68 16.29 -15.13 24.52
N VAL A 69 15.77 -15.88 23.53
CA VAL A 69 15.66 -17.36 23.60
C VAL A 69 17.02 -18.07 23.68
N ILE A 70 18.09 -17.53 23.10
CA ILE A 70 19.43 -18.14 23.14
C ILE A 70 20.13 -17.86 24.49
N ASN A 71 19.77 -16.77 25.16
CA ASN A 71 20.40 -16.34 26.41
C ASN A 71 19.70 -16.88 27.68
N ASP A 72 18.56 -17.56 27.53
CA ASP A 72 17.85 -18.34 28.56
C ASP A 72 18.32 -19.82 28.57
#